data_AF-A0A7V5H4Q6-F1
#
_entry.id   AF-A0A7V5H4Q6-F1
#
_cell.length_a   1.000
_cell.length_b   1.000
_cell.length_c   1.000
_cell.angle_alpha   90.00
_cell.angle_beta   90.00
_cell.angle_gamma   90.00
#
_symmetry.space_group_name_H-M   'P 1'
#
loop_
_entity.id
_entity.type
_entity.pdbx_description
1 polymer ?
#
loop_
_entity_poly.entity_id
_entity_poly.type
_entity_poly.pdbx_seq_one_letter_code
_entity_poly.pdbx_strand_id
1 'polypeptide(L)'
;MAEKVLKKPRSFYDIYERNPSADKKMPHYCPGCGHGNVHKFIAEALDDFDVADRTIFISPVGCSVFAYYYFDTGNIQAAHGRAPAVATGIKRAHPHSIVISYQGDGDLAAIGTAEILHAANRGENITVFFINNAIYGMTGGQMAPTTIVGQKTTTTPYGRRPQNEGYPVKIAELISQLEAPVYVERVALFDNKHRAKARMAVRKAIKNQVDNLGFSLVEVLSPCPSGWKMDPVDAMHWIEEEMVKVFPLGVYKDITKEVEPYHIEEFKPEAEEIKELLDLKTESKSFARSTVPEKYKNPEIKIAGFGGQGVLLLGAALAQAGMLQDYH
;
A
#
# COMPACT_ATOMS: atom_id res chain seq x y z
N MET A 1 13.84 -12.19 -24.64
CA MET A 1 14.37 -10.81 -24.61
C MET A 1 13.16 -9.89 -24.54
N ALA A 2 13.10 -8.96 -23.59
CA ALA A 2 12.00 -8.00 -23.55
C ALA A 2 12.06 -7.13 -24.81
N GLU A 3 10.99 -7.09 -25.58
CA GLU A 3 10.86 -6.24 -26.76
C GLU A 3 11.06 -4.78 -26.32
N LYS A 4 11.83 -3.99 -27.07
CA LYS A 4 12.12 -2.60 -26.69
C LYS A 4 10.91 -1.72 -26.99
N VAL A 5 9.96 -1.71 -26.08
CA VAL A 5 8.71 -0.95 -26.19
C VAL A 5 8.98 0.51 -25.77
N LEU A 6 9.22 1.39 -26.74
CA LEU A 6 9.43 2.84 -26.54
C LEU A 6 8.10 3.63 -26.56
N LYS A 7 7.07 3.10 -25.90
CA LYS A 7 5.79 3.79 -25.73
C LYS A 7 5.41 3.85 -24.26
N LYS A 8 4.46 4.74 -23.93
CA LYS A 8 3.82 4.77 -22.62
C LYS A 8 3.20 3.38 -22.34
N PRO A 9 3.38 2.82 -21.13
CA PRO A 9 2.69 1.60 -20.74
C PRO A 9 1.17 1.74 -20.88
N ARG A 10 0.51 0.66 -21.32
CA ARG A 10 -0.95 0.56 -21.48
C ARG A 10 -1.68 0.64 -20.15
N SER A 11 -1.05 0.17 -19.06
CA SER A 11 -1.56 0.28 -17.70
C SER A 11 -1.63 1.72 -17.15
N PHE A 12 -1.25 2.74 -17.93
CA PHE A 12 -1.54 4.13 -17.61
C PHE A 12 -2.64 4.71 -18.48
N TYR A 13 -3.48 5.57 -17.90
CA TYR A 13 -4.38 6.42 -18.70
C TYR A 13 -3.57 7.31 -19.65
N ASP A 14 -4.02 7.46 -20.90
CA ASP A 14 -3.36 8.33 -21.88
C ASP A 14 -3.32 9.80 -21.42
N ILE A 15 -4.40 10.25 -20.79
CA ILE A 15 -4.58 11.59 -20.22
C ILE A 15 -5.00 11.50 -18.75
N TYR A 16 -4.47 12.41 -17.92
CA TYR A 16 -4.82 12.50 -16.51
C TYR A 16 -5.89 13.58 -16.32
N GLU A 17 -7.15 13.26 -16.63
CA GLU A 17 -8.26 14.22 -16.66
C GLU A 17 -8.41 15.01 -15.36
N ARG A 18 -8.21 14.33 -14.22
CA ARG A 18 -8.32 14.89 -12.86
C ARG A 18 -7.12 15.74 -12.44
N ASN A 19 -6.06 15.82 -13.26
CA ASN A 19 -4.97 16.78 -13.00
C ASN A 19 -5.45 18.21 -13.27
N PRO A 20 -5.37 19.15 -12.31
CA PRO A 20 -5.80 20.53 -12.53
C PRO A 20 -4.92 21.33 -13.51
N SER A 21 -3.72 20.82 -13.84
CA SER A 21 -2.81 21.44 -14.81
C SER A 21 -3.42 21.53 -16.22
N ALA A 22 -3.01 22.55 -16.97
CA ALA A 22 -3.30 22.66 -18.39
C ALA A 22 -2.66 21.52 -19.20
N ASP A 23 -1.48 21.05 -18.77
CA ASP A 23 -0.85 19.86 -19.33
C ASP A 23 -1.39 18.59 -18.65
N LYS A 24 -2.40 18.00 -19.29
CA LYS A 24 -3.06 16.76 -18.85
C LYS A 24 -2.20 15.50 -19.00
N LYS A 25 -0.99 15.59 -19.56
CA LYS A 25 -0.06 14.46 -19.68
C LYS A 25 0.97 14.42 -18.57
N MET A 26 1.12 15.51 -17.81
CA MET A 26 2.06 15.58 -16.70
C MET A 26 1.43 15.02 -15.41
N PRO A 27 2.17 14.29 -14.57
CA PRO A 27 1.67 13.89 -13.25
C PRO A 27 1.63 15.08 -12.27
N HIS A 28 0.93 14.93 -11.16
CA HIS A 28 0.84 15.89 -10.04
C HIS A 28 2.16 16.03 -9.26
N TYR A 29 3.14 15.17 -9.49
CA TYR A 29 4.38 15.14 -8.72
C TYR A 29 5.32 16.30 -9.04
N CYS A 30 6.02 16.78 -8.03
CA CYS A 30 7.01 17.84 -8.17
C CYS A 30 8.14 17.43 -9.13
N PRO A 31 8.76 18.38 -9.85
CA PRO A 31 9.98 18.13 -10.61
C PRO A 31 11.08 17.48 -9.73
N GLY A 32 11.71 16.42 -10.24
CA GLY A 32 12.73 15.67 -9.50
C GLY A 32 12.20 14.66 -8.48
N CYS A 33 10.88 14.54 -8.30
CA CYS A 33 10.30 13.55 -7.40
C CYS A 33 10.44 12.12 -7.95
N GLY A 34 10.78 11.16 -7.08
CA GLY A 34 11.01 9.77 -7.49
C GLY A 34 9.76 8.97 -7.86
N HIS A 35 8.56 9.41 -7.47
CA HIS A 35 7.30 8.67 -7.69
C HIS A 35 7.06 8.30 -9.16
N GLY A 36 7.33 9.23 -10.09
CA GLY A 36 7.17 8.98 -11.52
C GLY A 36 8.03 7.84 -12.05
N ASN A 37 9.25 7.66 -11.51
CA ASN A 37 10.11 6.54 -11.87
C ASN A 37 9.52 5.22 -11.38
N VAL A 38 9.09 5.16 -10.12
CA VAL A 38 8.52 3.93 -9.53
C VAL A 38 7.23 3.54 -10.24
N HIS A 39 6.34 4.51 -10.48
CA HIS A 39 5.10 4.27 -11.24
C HIS A 39 5.42 3.69 -12.62
N LYS A 40 6.38 4.27 -13.34
CA LYS A 40 6.80 3.76 -14.65
C LYS A 40 7.27 2.30 -14.55
N PHE A 41 8.10 1.97 -13.56
CA PHE A 41 8.59 0.60 -13.39
C PHE A 41 7.47 -0.37 -13.07
N ILE A 42 6.49 0.04 -12.27
CA ILE A 42 5.32 -0.79 -11.97
C ILE A 42 4.49 -1.00 -13.23
N ALA A 43 4.16 0.07 -13.96
CA ALA A 43 3.37 -0.01 -15.18
C ALA A 43 4.01 -0.90 -16.26
N GLU A 44 5.33 -0.77 -16.47
CA GLU A 44 6.07 -1.67 -17.35
C GLU A 44 6.03 -3.14 -16.88
N ALA A 45 6.07 -3.39 -15.56
CA ALA A 45 5.95 -4.73 -15.02
C ALA A 45 4.55 -5.33 -15.20
N LEU A 46 3.50 -4.54 -14.98
CA LEU A 46 2.11 -4.96 -15.17
C LEU A 46 1.83 -5.33 -16.63
N ASP A 47 2.31 -4.51 -17.56
CA ASP A 47 2.19 -4.75 -19.00
C ASP A 47 2.97 -5.99 -19.44
N ASP A 48 4.23 -6.15 -18.97
CA ASP A 48 5.08 -7.27 -19.36
C ASP A 48 4.57 -8.62 -18.83
N PHE A 49 3.82 -8.63 -17.73
CA PHE A 49 3.17 -9.84 -17.19
C PHE A 49 1.71 -9.98 -17.62
N ASP A 50 1.16 -9.01 -18.36
CA ASP A 50 -0.22 -8.96 -18.82
C ASP A 50 -1.24 -9.13 -17.67
N VAL A 51 -1.05 -8.36 -16.60
CA VAL A 51 -1.87 -8.46 -15.37
C VAL A 51 -2.57 -7.16 -14.98
N ALA A 52 -2.51 -6.12 -15.81
CA ALA A 52 -3.11 -4.82 -15.52
C ALA A 52 -4.62 -4.92 -15.22
N ASP A 53 -5.37 -5.67 -16.04
CA ASP A 53 -6.84 -5.81 -15.90
C ASP A 53 -7.30 -6.49 -14.61
N ARG A 54 -6.41 -7.23 -13.94
CA ARG A 54 -6.66 -7.87 -12.63
C ARG A 54 -5.86 -7.24 -11.49
N THR A 55 -5.25 -6.09 -11.72
CA THR A 55 -4.51 -5.36 -10.71
C THR A 55 -5.43 -4.41 -9.94
N ILE A 56 -5.25 -4.36 -8.61
CA ILE A 56 -5.94 -3.43 -7.72
C ILE A 56 -4.87 -2.66 -6.92
N PHE A 57 -4.77 -1.37 -7.18
CA PHE A 57 -3.93 -0.45 -6.43
C PHE A 57 -4.62 0.04 -5.17
N ILE A 58 -3.95 -0.13 -4.03
CA ILE A 58 -4.34 0.47 -2.76
C ILE A 58 -3.50 1.73 -2.56
N SER A 59 -4.15 2.88 -2.71
CA SER A 59 -3.52 4.21 -2.68
C SER A 59 -3.93 4.96 -1.41
N PRO A 60 -3.11 4.98 -0.35
CA PRO A 60 -3.43 5.69 0.88
C PRO A 60 -3.06 7.17 0.81
N VAL A 61 -3.51 7.92 1.83
CA VAL A 61 -3.24 9.35 2.00
C VAL A 61 -1.73 9.65 2.04
N GLY A 62 -1.32 10.67 1.27
CA GLY A 62 0.07 11.08 1.07
C GLY A 62 0.35 11.34 -0.40
N CYS A 63 1.57 11.73 -0.79
CA CYS A 63 1.94 11.86 -2.22
C CYS A 63 1.65 10.55 -2.99
N SER A 64 1.75 9.41 -2.31
CA SER A 64 1.37 8.09 -2.82
C SER A 64 -0.07 8.01 -3.34
N VAL A 65 -1.01 8.80 -2.80
CA VAL A 65 -2.43 8.77 -3.17
C VAL A 65 -2.65 9.03 -4.65
N PHE A 66 -1.78 9.81 -5.29
CA PHE A 66 -1.97 10.21 -6.67
C PHE A 66 -1.82 9.05 -7.67
N ALA A 67 -1.27 7.89 -7.27
CA ALA A 67 -1.25 6.68 -8.09
C ALA A 67 -2.64 6.35 -8.66
N TYR A 68 -3.69 6.56 -7.86
CA TYR A 68 -5.11 6.44 -8.24
C TYR A 68 -5.48 7.17 -9.54
N TYR A 69 -4.82 8.30 -9.86
CA TYR A 69 -5.15 9.10 -11.04
C TYR A 69 -4.40 8.70 -12.31
N TYR A 70 -3.43 7.78 -12.23
CA TYR A 70 -2.54 7.48 -13.35
C TYR A 70 -2.73 6.08 -13.91
N PHE A 71 -3.02 5.09 -13.07
CA PHE A 71 -3.13 3.70 -13.48
C PHE A 71 -4.53 3.36 -13.96
N ASP A 72 -4.62 2.85 -15.19
CA ASP A 72 -5.82 2.23 -15.74
C ASP A 72 -5.93 0.79 -15.22
N THR A 73 -6.29 0.70 -13.94
CA THR A 73 -6.45 -0.56 -13.18
C THR A 73 -7.54 -0.37 -12.12
N GLY A 74 -7.88 -1.42 -11.37
CA GLY A 74 -8.70 -1.26 -10.17
C GLY A 74 -7.98 -0.36 -9.16
N ASN A 75 -8.68 0.58 -8.54
CA ASN A 75 -8.08 1.49 -7.57
C ASN A 75 -8.98 1.68 -6.35
N ILE A 76 -8.40 1.56 -5.16
CA ILE A 76 -9.06 1.79 -3.88
C ILE A 76 -8.22 2.78 -3.08
N GLN A 77 -8.85 3.89 -2.68
CA GLN A 77 -8.23 4.82 -1.75
C GLN A 77 -8.43 4.31 -0.32
N ALA A 78 -7.33 4.13 0.41
CA ALA A 78 -7.37 3.74 1.82
C ALA A 78 -7.23 4.96 2.73
N ALA A 79 -7.79 4.86 3.94
CA ALA A 79 -7.46 5.79 5.01
C ALA A 79 -5.97 5.72 5.36
N HIS A 80 -5.41 6.80 5.91
CA HIS A 80 -3.99 6.87 6.23
C HIS A 80 -3.56 5.73 7.17
N GLY A 81 -2.52 4.99 6.78
CA GLY A 81 -1.97 3.82 7.46
C GLY A 81 -2.72 2.52 7.23
N ARG A 82 -3.90 2.54 6.59
CA ARG A 82 -4.77 1.37 6.47
C ARG A 82 -4.60 0.58 5.17
N ALA A 83 -3.69 0.99 4.29
CA ALA A 83 -3.47 0.30 3.02
C ALA A 83 -3.17 -1.21 3.17
N PRO A 84 -2.34 -1.69 4.12
CA PRO A 84 -2.10 -3.12 4.27
C PRO A 84 -3.34 -3.90 4.74
N ALA A 85 -4.18 -3.31 5.58
CA ALA A 85 -5.43 -3.91 6.04
C ALA A 85 -6.44 -4.03 4.89
N VAL A 86 -6.60 -2.95 4.11
CA VAL A 86 -7.46 -2.96 2.92
C VAL A 86 -6.92 -3.96 1.89
N ALA A 87 -5.61 -3.97 1.64
CA ALA A 87 -4.96 -4.91 0.73
C ALA A 87 -5.19 -6.37 1.14
N THR A 88 -5.11 -6.66 2.45
CA THR A 88 -5.42 -7.99 3.01
C THR A 88 -6.86 -8.40 2.68
N GLY A 89 -7.83 -7.53 2.95
CA GLY A 89 -9.25 -7.81 2.70
C GLY A 89 -9.51 -8.09 1.21
N ILE A 90 -8.97 -7.24 0.33
CA ILE A 90 -9.11 -7.40 -1.12
C ILE A 90 -8.44 -8.67 -1.60
N LYS A 91 -7.22 -8.98 -1.15
CA LYS A 91 -6.52 -10.18 -1.60
C LYS A 91 -7.27 -11.44 -1.21
N ARG A 92 -7.85 -11.48 -0.02
CA ARG A 92 -8.64 -12.63 0.44
C ARG A 92 -9.99 -12.75 -0.26
N ALA A 93 -10.65 -11.62 -0.55
CA ALA A 93 -11.92 -11.62 -1.29
C ALA A 93 -11.73 -11.92 -2.79
N HIS A 94 -10.59 -11.52 -3.36
CA HIS A 94 -10.24 -11.70 -4.76
C HIS A 94 -8.83 -12.32 -4.89
N PRO A 95 -8.67 -13.62 -4.59
CA PRO A 95 -7.36 -14.27 -4.50
C PRO A 95 -6.55 -14.26 -5.80
N HIS A 96 -7.23 -14.23 -6.94
CA HIS A 96 -6.58 -14.14 -8.27
C HIS A 96 -6.16 -12.73 -8.68
N SER A 97 -6.50 -11.69 -7.92
CA SER A 97 -6.10 -10.31 -8.23
C SER A 97 -4.62 -10.06 -7.90
N ILE A 98 -4.01 -9.08 -8.56
CA ILE A 98 -2.70 -8.52 -8.20
C ILE A 98 -2.94 -7.28 -7.34
N VAL A 99 -2.73 -7.39 -6.03
CA VAL A 99 -2.95 -6.31 -5.09
C VAL A 99 -1.63 -5.60 -4.80
N ILE A 100 -1.59 -4.30 -5.09
CA ILE A 100 -0.42 -3.46 -4.90
C ILE A 100 -0.72 -2.41 -3.83
N SER A 101 0.02 -2.43 -2.72
CA SER A 101 0.01 -1.35 -1.74
C SER A 101 1.14 -0.37 -2.04
N TYR A 102 0.80 0.90 -2.32
CA TYR A 102 1.79 1.92 -2.66
C TYR A 102 1.83 2.98 -1.55
N GLN A 103 2.83 2.93 -0.67
CA GLN A 103 2.80 3.67 0.60
C GLN A 103 4.01 4.58 0.76
N GLY A 104 3.79 5.77 1.34
CA GLY A 104 4.87 6.65 1.79
C GLY A 104 5.34 6.34 3.22
N ASP A 105 6.39 7.03 3.64
CA ASP A 105 7.02 6.92 4.97
C ASP A 105 6.05 7.07 6.15
N GLY A 106 5.39 8.21 6.26
CA GLY A 106 4.42 8.42 7.33
C GLY A 106 3.25 7.43 7.33
N ASP A 107 2.85 6.98 6.13
CA ASP A 107 1.74 6.04 5.97
C ASP A 107 2.10 4.65 6.48
N LEU A 108 3.21 4.10 6.00
CA LEU A 108 3.62 2.74 6.31
C LEU A 108 4.37 2.63 7.64
N ALA A 109 5.34 3.50 7.88
CA ALA A 109 6.29 3.38 8.98
C ALA A 109 5.85 4.12 10.27
N ALA A 110 4.77 4.92 10.21
CA ALA A 110 4.20 5.61 11.38
C ALA A 110 2.87 5.00 11.78
N ILE A 111 1.76 5.52 11.22
CA ILE A 111 0.40 5.15 11.64
C ILE A 111 -0.01 3.76 11.12
N GLY A 112 0.61 3.28 10.04
CA GLY A 112 0.38 1.96 9.45
C GLY A 112 1.31 0.84 9.90
N THR A 113 2.22 1.08 10.87
CA THR A 113 3.26 0.11 11.24
C THR A 113 2.70 -1.23 11.69
N ALA A 114 1.63 -1.22 12.50
CA ALA A 114 0.98 -2.46 12.92
C ALA A 114 0.34 -3.19 11.73
N GLU A 115 -0.29 -2.46 10.81
CA GLU A 115 -0.97 -3.04 9.66
C GLU A 115 0.00 -3.73 8.72
N ILE A 116 1.12 -3.08 8.40
CA ILE A 116 2.13 -3.67 7.51
C ILE A 116 2.83 -4.85 8.16
N LEU A 117 3.14 -4.77 9.46
CA LEU A 117 3.76 -5.86 10.20
C LEU A 117 2.85 -7.09 10.21
N HIS A 118 1.56 -6.92 10.48
CA HIS A 118 0.62 -8.04 10.50
C HIS A 118 0.32 -8.59 9.10
N ALA A 119 0.23 -7.75 8.06
CA ALA A 119 0.09 -8.23 6.69
C ALA A 119 1.32 -9.03 6.24
N ALA A 120 2.52 -8.54 6.55
CA ALA A 120 3.78 -9.24 6.28
C ALA A 120 3.89 -10.55 7.08
N ASN A 121 3.53 -10.54 8.37
CA ASN A 121 3.62 -11.71 9.24
C ASN A 121 2.64 -12.83 8.83
N ARG A 122 1.48 -12.49 8.26
CA ARG A 122 0.55 -13.46 7.68
C ARG A 122 1.00 -13.98 6.31
N GLY A 123 2.02 -13.37 5.70
CA GLY A 123 2.48 -13.74 4.36
C GLY A 123 1.46 -13.44 3.26
N GLU A 124 0.58 -12.44 3.47
CA GLU A 124 -0.45 -12.08 2.49
C GLU A 124 0.19 -11.94 1.11
N ASN A 125 -0.35 -12.60 0.08
CA ASN A 125 0.20 -12.55 -1.27
C ASN A 125 -0.09 -11.20 -1.95
N ILE A 126 0.57 -10.16 -1.46
CA ILE A 126 0.48 -8.78 -1.91
C ILE A 126 1.89 -8.24 -2.16
N THR A 127 1.97 -7.21 -3.00
CA THR A 127 3.22 -6.48 -3.25
C THR A 127 3.11 -5.10 -2.63
N VAL A 128 4.07 -4.76 -1.76
CA VAL A 128 4.13 -3.45 -1.11
C VAL A 128 5.33 -2.67 -1.62
N PHE A 129 5.07 -1.49 -2.17
CA PHE A 129 6.08 -0.51 -2.53
C PHE A 129 6.14 0.56 -1.45
N PHE A 130 7.23 0.55 -0.69
CA PHE A 130 7.47 1.51 0.37
C PHE A 130 8.36 2.65 -0.15
N ILE A 131 7.78 3.82 -0.38
CA ILE A 131 8.49 5.01 -0.83
C ILE A 131 9.08 5.75 0.38
N ASN A 132 10.35 5.45 0.66
CA ASN A 132 11.09 6.06 1.75
C ASN A 132 11.77 7.35 1.25
N ASN A 133 11.12 8.48 1.53
CA ASN A 133 11.66 9.82 1.30
C ASN A 133 12.01 10.55 2.62
N ALA A 134 12.06 9.82 3.74
CA ALA A 134 12.46 10.34 5.05
C ALA A 134 11.72 11.61 5.52
N ILE A 135 10.49 11.84 5.03
CA ILE A 135 9.71 13.04 5.32
C ILE A 135 8.23 12.88 4.97
N TYR A 136 7.35 13.54 5.74
CA TYR A 136 5.95 13.72 5.33
C TYR A 136 5.85 14.82 4.25
N GLY A 137 6.00 14.43 2.98
CA GLY A 137 6.05 15.38 1.86
C GLY A 137 4.76 16.17 1.65
N MET A 138 3.61 15.49 1.54
CA MET A 138 2.32 16.12 1.20
C MET A 138 1.84 17.14 2.23
N THR A 139 2.14 16.91 3.52
CA THR A 139 1.65 17.76 4.61
C THR A 139 2.56 18.94 4.92
N GLY A 140 3.63 19.15 4.14
CA GLY A 140 4.51 20.31 4.28
C GLY A 140 5.87 20.02 4.92
N GLY A 141 6.30 18.77 4.97
CA GLY A 141 7.68 18.41 5.33
C GLY A 141 7.91 18.22 6.83
N GLN A 142 7.03 17.48 7.51
CA GLN A 142 7.19 17.09 8.92
C GLN A 142 8.13 15.88 9.05
N MET A 143 8.69 15.71 10.26
CA MET A 143 9.48 14.54 10.62
C MET A 143 8.67 13.26 10.47
N ALA A 144 9.25 12.30 9.77
CA ALA A 144 8.74 10.95 9.59
C ALA A 144 9.61 9.92 10.32
N PRO A 145 9.11 8.68 10.54
CA PRO A 145 9.84 7.65 11.26
C PRO A 145 11.20 7.32 10.65
N THR A 146 11.38 7.45 9.33
CA THR A 146 12.68 7.25 8.68
C THR A 146 13.50 8.53 8.48
N THR A 147 13.02 9.71 8.90
CA THR A 147 13.83 10.95 8.94
C THR A 147 15.14 10.69 9.67
N ILE A 148 16.29 11.01 9.04
CA ILE A 148 17.62 10.67 9.57
C ILE A 148 18.05 11.60 10.71
N VAL A 149 18.98 11.15 11.55
CA VAL A 149 19.52 11.96 12.64
C VAL A 149 20.15 13.25 12.08
N GLY A 150 19.87 14.38 12.72
CA GLY A 150 20.33 15.71 12.29
C GLY A 150 19.49 16.36 11.19
N GLN A 151 18.66 15.60 10.47
CA GLN A 151 17.80 16.16 9.42
C GLN A 151 16.76 17.11 10.03
N LYS A 152 16.75 18.35 9.55
CA LYS A 152 15.78 19.38 9.95
C LYS A 152 14.48 19.22 9.18
N THR A 153 13.37 19.35 9.90
CA THR A 153 12.02 19.32 9.32
C THR A 153 11.19 20.45 9.91
N THR A 154 9.95 20.64 9.45
CA THR A 154 9.06 21.66 10.01
C THR A 154 8.71 21.43 11.48
N THR A 155 8.66 20.17 11.93
CA THR A 155 8.38 19.79 13.33
C THR A 155 9.64 19.50 14.14
N THR A 156 10.79 19.36 13.50
CA THR A 156 12.12 19.24 14.14
C THR A 156 13.09 20.29 13.59
N PRO A 157 12.89 21.58 13.90
CA PRO A 157 13.70 22.67 13.33
C PRO A 157 15.18 22.61 13.76
N TYR A 158 15.47 21.97 14.89
CA TYR A 158 16.82 21.74 15.40
C TYR A 158 17.46 20.42 14.89
N GLY A 159 16.77 19.71 13.99
CA GLY A 159 17.17 18.39 13.52
C GLY A 159 16.64 17.27 14.42
N ARG A 160 16.49 16.07 13.86
CA ARG A 160 16.17 14.87 14.65
C ARG A 160 17.31 14.55 15.62
N ARG A 161 17.02 14.43 16.90
CA ARG A 161 17.96 14.06 17.96
C ARG A 161 17.55 12.74 18.59
N PRO A 162 18.44 11.73 18.63
CA PRO A 162 18.09 10.41 19.18
C PRO A 162 17.52 10.44 20.59
N GLN A 163 17.95 11.39 21.42
CA GLN A 163 17.54 11.51 22.82
C GLN A 163 16.08 11.96 22.99
N ASN A 164 15.51 12.66 22.01
CA ASN A 164 14.14 13.19 22.10
C ASN A 164 13.20 12.53 21.09
N GLU A 165 13.63 12.41 19.83
CA GLU A 165 12.80 11.87 18.74
C GLU A 165 13.16 10.40 18.37
N GLY A 166 14.13 9.79 19.05
CA GLY A 166 14.57 8.43 18.76
C GLY A 166 15.36 8.28 17.47
N TYR A 167 15.66 7.04 17.09
CA TYR A 167 16.41 6.70 15.88
C TYR A 167 15.49 6.40 14.68
N PRO A 168 15.99 6.59 13.44
CA PRO A 168 15.23 6.24 12.23
C PRO A 168 14.84 4.76 12.20
N VAL A 169 13.58 4.47 11.88
CA VAL A 169 13.05 3.11 11.84
C VAL A 169 13.48 2.40 10.56
N LYS A 170 14.02 1.19 10.69
CA LYS A 170 14.55 0.38 9.58
C LYS A 170 13.55 -0.69 9.15
N ILE A 171 12.61 -0.32 8.29
CA ILE A 171 11.46 -1.17 7.94
C ILE A 171 11.86 -2.44 7.20
N ALA A 172 12.72 -2.37 6.16
CA ALA A 172 13.16 -3.55 5.44
C ALA A 172 13.81 -4.59 6.38
N GLU A 173 14.66 -4.14 7.30
CA GLU A 173 15.30 -4.97 8.31
C GLU A 173 14.27 -5.62 9.25
N LEU A 174 13.31 -4.85 9.76
CA LEU A 174 12.27 -5.37 10.65
C LEU A 174 11.40 -6.43 9.95
N ILE A 175 10.95 -6.15 8.73
CA ILE A 175 10.08 -7.06 7.98
C ILE A 175 10.86 -8.30 7.53
N SER A 176 12.15 -8.18 7.21
CA SER A 176 12.97 -9.32 6.80
C SER A 176 13.21 -10.34 7.93
N GLN A 177 13.04 -9.95 9.20
CA GLN A 177 13.12 -10.88 10.33
C GLN A 177 11.85 -11.74 10.51
N LEU A 178 10.74 -11.37 9.87
CA LEU A 178 9.53 -12.18 9.91
C LEU A 178 9.71 -13.44 9.06
N GLU A 179 9.04 -14.52 9.46
CA GLU A 179 9.16 -15.82 8.78
C GLU A 179 8.45 -15.84 7.43
N ALA A 180 7.26 -15.25 7.33
CA ALA A 180 6.39 -15.37 6.16
C ALA A 180 6.77 -14.53 4.91
N PRO A 181 7.34 -13.32 4.99
CA PRO A 181 7.74 -12.55 3.81
C PRO A 181 8.69 -13.33 2.91
N VAL A 182 8.45 -13.36 1.60
CA VAL A 182 9.27 -14.14 0.68
C VAL A 182 10.36 -13.31 0.01
N TYR A 183 10.14 -12.01 -0.09
CA TYR A 183 11.07 -11.09 -0.73
C TYR A 183 11.03 -9.70 -0.10
N VAL A 184 12.20 -9.21 0.30
CA VAL A 184 12.40 -7.88 0.88
C VAL A 184 13.68 -7.29 0.27
N GLU A 185 13.55 -6.20 -0.48
CA GLU A 185 14.70 -5.51 -1.08
C GLU A 185 14.60 -4.00 -0.87
N ARG A 186 15.74 -3.35 -0.54
CA ARG A 186 15.88 -1.90 -0.56
C ARG A 186 16.69 -1.45 -1.78
N VAL A 187 16.10 -0.53 -2.54
CA VAL A 187 16.66 0.08 -3.75
C VAL A 187 16.64 1.61 -3.66
N ALA A 188 17.24 2.30 -4.62
CA ALA A 188 17.31 3.77 -4.62
C ALA A 188 17.20 4.36 -6.03
N LEU A 189 16.94 5.68 -6.10
CA LEU A 189 16.67 6.40 -7.35
C LEU A 189 17.66 7.54 -7.68
N PHE A 190 18.85 7.57 -7.07
CA PHE A 190 19.81 8.67 -7.24
C PHE A 190 20.62 8.63 -8.54
N ASP A 191 20.80 7.45 -9.18
CA ASP A 191 21.51 7.34 -10.46
C ASP A 191 20.85 6.33 -11.42
N ASN A 192 21.38 6.21 -12.65
CA ASN A 192 20.85 5.29 -13.66
C ASN A 192 21.02 3.81 -13.29
N LYS A 193 22.13 3.44 -12.64
CA LYS A 193 22.45 2.06 -12.25
C LYS A 193 21.46 1.58 -11.19
N HIS A 194 21.19 2.39 -10.18
CA HIS A 194 20.28 2.11 -9.09
C HIS A 194 18.82 2.20 -9.54
N ARG A 195 18.48 3.11 -10.46
CA ARG A 195 17.18 3.10 -11.15
C ARG A 195 16.95 1.79 -11.91
N ALA A 196 17.96 1.26 -12.60
CA ALA A 196 17.85 -0.03 -13.27
C ALA A 196 17.65 -1.19 -12.26
N LYS A 197 18.35 -1.17 -11.11
CA LYS A 197 18.11 -2.12 -10.02
C LYS A 197 16.70 -2.02 -9.44
N ALA A 198 16.23 -0.81 -9.18
CA ALA A 198 14.87 -0.56 -8.70
C ALA A 198 13.82 -1.12 -9.67
N ARG A 199 14.02 -0.92 -10.98
CA ARG A 199 13.18 -1.53 -12.01
C ARG A 199 13.15 -3.06 -11.92
N MET A 200 14.29 -3.72 -11.72
CA MET A 200 14.34 -5.18 -11.57
C MET A 200 13.65 -5.66 -10.29
N ALA A 201 13.85 -4.97 -9.15
CA ALA A 201 13.21 -5.31 -7.88
C ALA A 201 11.68 -5.19 -7.96
N VAL A 202 11.18 -4.13 -8.60
CA VAL A 202 9.74 -3.93 -8.85
C VAL A 202 9.17 -5.08 -9.68
N ARG A 203 9.85 -5.45 -10.78
CA ARG A 203 9.42 -6.59 -11.62
C ARG A 203 9.40 -7.90 -10.83
N LYS A 204 10.43 -8.16 -10.03
CA LYS A 204 10.53 -9.37 -9.21
C LYS A 204 9.39 -9.43 -8.18
N ALA A 205 9.12 -8.35 -7.46
CA ALA A 205 8.07 -8.32 -6.45
C ALA A 205 6.66 -8.55 -7.03
N ILE A 206 6.39 -8.04 -8.24
CA ILE A 206 5.12 -8.31 -8.94
C ILE A 206 5.09 -9.74 -9.46
N LYS A 207 6.20 -10.25 -10.02
CA LYS A 207 6.30 -11.64 -10.48
C LYS A 207 6.05 -12.65 -9.36
N ASN A 208 6.61 -12.41 -8.17
CA ASN A 208 6.35 -13.25 -7.00
C ASN A 208 4.85 -13.33 -6.68
N GLN A 209 4.14 -12.22 -6.81
CA GLN A 209 2.70 -12.22 -6.57
C GLN A 209 1.92 -12.96 -7.66
N VAL A 210 2.32 -12.79 -8.92
CA VAL A 210 1.78 -13.53 -10.09
C VAL A 210 1.95 -15.04 -9.90
N ASP A 211 3.11 -15.43 -9.37
CA ASP A 211 3.48 -16.82 -9.10
C ASP A 211 2.94 -17.35 -7.77
N ASN A 212 2.14 -16.55 -7.06
CA ASN A 212 1.57 -16.92 -5.78
C ASN A 212 2.62 -17.33 -4.74
N LEU A 213 3.77 -16.65 -4.68
CA LEU A 213 4.82 -16.98 -3.71
C LEU A 213 4.57 -16.35 -2.34
N GLY A 214 3.81 -15.25 -2.27
CA GLY A 214 3.49 -14.59 -0.99
C GLY A 214 4.00 -13.15 -0.91
N PHE A 215 4.08 -12.64 0.32
CA PHE A 215 4.32 -11.23 0.61
C PHE A 215 5.68 -10.73 0.09
N SER A 216 5.66 -9.64 -0.66
CA SER A 216 6.87 -8.96 -1.16
C SER A 216 6.90 -7.47 -0.76
N LEU A 217 8.03 -6.99 -0.25
CA LEU A 217 8.29 -5.58 0.04
C LEU A 217 9.47 -5.06 -0.79
N VAL A 218 9.26 -3.93 -1.48
CA VAL A 218 10.35 -3.17 -2.09
C VAL A 218 10.37 -1.77 -1.46
N GLU A 219 11.40 -1.51 -0.65
CA GLU A 219 11.68 -0.19 -0.11
C GLU A 219 12.49 0.62 -1.13
N VAL A 220 12.03 1.82 -1.46
CA VAL A 220 12.65 2.69 -2.46
C VAL A 220 13.08 4.00 -1.80
N LEU A 221 14.40 4.21 -1.68
CA LEU A 221 14.94 5.51 -1.29
C LEU A 221 14.70 6.50 -2.44
N SER A 222 13.83 7.47 -2.19
CA SER A 222 13.20 8.28 -3.24
C SER A 222 13.38 9.78 -2.98
N PRO A 223 13.80 10.57 -4.00
CA PRO A 223 14.02 11.99 -3.83
C PRO A 223 12.72 12.75 -3.58
N CYS A 224 12.76 13.69 -2.62
CA CYS A 224 11.69 14.63 -2.34
C CYS A 224 12.22 16.08 -2.31
N PRO A 225 12.59 16.66 -3.47
CA PRO A 225 13.22 17.98 -3.55
C PRO A 225 12.40 19.08 -2.84
N SER A 226 11.08 19.10 -3.08
CA SER A 226 10.19 20.07 -2.44
C SER A 226 10.09 19.89 -0.92
N GLY A 227 10.07 18.64 -0.43
CA GLY A 227 9.99 18.36 1.01
C GLY A 227 11.28 18.73 1.73
N TRP A 228 12.43 18.46 1.11
CA TRP A 228 13.76 18.76 1.67
C TRP A 228 14.21 20.19 1.39
N LYS A 229 13.48 20.93 0.53
CA LYS A 229 13.84 22.28 0.04
C LYS A 229 15.22 22.30 -0.62
N MET A 230 15.46 21.30 -1.46
CA MET A 230 16.69 21.09 -2.21
C MET A 230 16.41 21.12 -3.70
N ASP A 231 17.42 21.45 -4.50
CA ASP A 231 17.33 21.27 -5.95
C ASP A 231 17.29 19.76 -6.29
N PRO A 232 16.65 19.37 -7.41
CA PRO A 232 16.50 17.96 -7.79
C PRO A 232 17.80 17.16 -7.85
N VAL A 233 18.90 17.78 -8.30
CA VAL A 233 20.21 17.10 -8.41
C VAL A 233 20.81 16.87 -7.03
N ASP A 234 20.80 17.90 -6.18
CA ASP A 234 21.30 17.81 -4.80
C ASP A 234 20.50 16.81 -3.97
N ALA A 235 19.18 16.72 -4.19
CA ALA A 235 18.34 15.70 -3.57
C ALA A 235 18.79 14.28 -3.94
N MET A 236 19.30 14.04 -5.15
CA MET A 236 19.84 12.73 -5.52
C MET A 236 21.18 12.46 -4.81
N HIS A 237 22.10 13.43 -4.80
CA HIS A 237 23.37 13.31 -4.06
C HIS A 237 23.13 13.08 -2.58
N TRP A 238 22.14 13.76 -1.97
CA TRP A 238 21.79 13.56 -0.57
C TRP A 238 21.34 12.13 -0.26
N ILE A 239 20.63 11.47 -1.17
CA ILE A 239 20.28 10.05 -0.97
C ILE A 239 21.56 9.20 -0.95
N GLU A 240 22.43 9.37 -1.94
CA GLU A 240 23.67 8.62 -2.08
C GLU A 240 24.59 8.82 -0.88
N GLU A 241 24.80 10.08 -0.50
CA GLU A 241 25.77 10.47 0.51
C GLU A 241 25.22 10.28 1.92
N GLU A 242 23.93 10.51 2.18
CA GLU A 242 23.40 10.54 3.55
C GLU A 242 22.42 9.40 3.83
N MET A 243 21.38 9.24 3.00
CA MET A 243 20.35 8.22 3.27
C MET A 243 20.91 6.80 3.19
N VAL A 244 21.75 6.48 2.20
CA VAL A 244 22.32 5.13 2.02
C VAL A 244 23.18 4.70 3.22
N LYS A 245 23.83 5.65 3.92
CA LYS A 245 24.58 5.35 5.16
C LYS A 245 23.67 4.82 6.26
N VAL A 246 22.44 5.34 6.36
CA VAL A 246 21.45 4.95 7.38
C VAL A 246 20.64 3.73 6.94
N PHE A 247 20.31 3.69 5.64
CA PHE A 247 19.48 2.69 4.97
C PHE A 247 20.27 1.99 3.85
N PRO A 248 21.16 1.04 4.19
CA PRO A 248 21.97 0.34 3.20
C PRO A 248 21.12 -0.34 2.12
N LEU A 249 21.55 -0.27 0.87
CA LEU A 249 20.86 -0.93 -0.23
C LEU A 249 21.16 -2.43 -0.24
N GLY A 250 20.19 -3.24 -0.66
CA GLY A 250 20.41 -4.67 -0.79
C GLY A 250 19.15 -5.51 -0.69
N VAL A 251 19.32 -6.79 -0.97
CA VAL A 251 18.31 -7.83 -0.74
C VAL A 251 18.44 -8.28 0.71
N TYR A 252 17.40 -8.05 1.50
CA TYR A 252 17.34 -8.40 2.92
C TYR A 252 16.75 -9.80 3.14
N LYS A 253 15.83 -10.21 2.26
CA LYS A 253 15.27 -11.56 2.24
C LYS A 253 14.87 -11.93 0.82
N ASP A 254 15.16 -13.15 0.42
CA ASP A 254 14.78 -13.70 -0.88
C ASP A 254 14.80 -15.22 -0.84
N ILE A 255 13.68 -15.78 -0.39
CA ILE A 255 13.47 -17.24 -0.29
C ILE A 255 12.60 -17.73 -1.45
N THR A 256 12.52 -16.97 -2.55
CA THR A 256 11.64 -17.26 -3.71
C THR A 256 11.90 -18.61 -4.37
N LYS A 257 13.06 -19.23 -4.14
CA LYS A 257 13.41 -20.57 -4.64
C LYS A 257 13.10 -21.71 -3.68
N GLU A 258 12.74 -21.37 -2.44
CA GLU A 258 12.53 -22.31 -1.32
C GLU A 258 11.05 -22.43 -0.96
N VAL A 259 10.21 -21.51 -1.44
CA VAL A 259 8.77 -21.47 -1.18
C VAL A 259 8.01 -22.07 -2.35
N GLU A 260 7.06 -22.94 -2.03
CA GLU A 260 6.07 -23.42 -2.98
C GLU A 260 4.95 -22.38 -3.14
N PRO A 261 4.42 -22.17 -4.36
CA PRO A 261 3.26 -21.32 -4.57
C PRO A 261 2.08 -21.70 -3.67
N TYR A 262 1.51 -20.73 -2.95
CA TYR A 262 0.28 -21.02 -2.19
C TYR A 262 -0.84 -21.37 -3.17
N HIS A 263 -1.59 -22.41 -2.81
CA HIS A 263 -2.73 -22.87 -3.58
C HIS A 263 -3.98 -22.12 -3.09
N ILE A 264 -4.72 -21.54 -4.04
CA ILE A 264 -5.97 -20.84 -3.74
C ILE A 264 -7.06 -21.91 -3.59
N GLU A 265 -7.42 -22.23 -2.35
CA GLU A 265 -8.57 -23.08 -2.06
C GLU A 265 -9.82 -22.23 -1.84
N GLU A 266 -10.89 -22.52 -2.57
CA GLU A 266 -12.18 -21.85 -2.39
C GLU A 266 -12.91 -22.53 -1.23
N PHE A 267 -12.79 -21.96 -0.02
CA PHE A 267 -13.48 -22.46 1.17
C PHE A 267 -14.85 -21.78 1.31
N LYS A 268 -15.92 -22.57 1.19
CA LYS A 268 -17.31 -22.15 1.42
C LYS A 268 -17.85 -22.90 2.63
N PRO A 269 -17.67 -22.38 3.85
CA PRO A 269 -18.16 -23.05 5.04
C PRO A 269 -19.68 -23.05 5.07
N GLU A 270 -20.25 -24.17 5.52
CA GLU A 270 -21.69 -24.24 5.79
C GLU A 270 -22.00 -23.56 7.13
N ALA A 271 -23.13 -22.85 7.21
CA ALA A 271 -23.47 -22.10 8.42
C ALA A 271 -23.58 -22.98 9.67
N GLU A 272 -24.05 -24.22 9.53
CA GLU A 272 -24.09 -25.19 10.63
C GLU A 272 -22.70 -25.66 11.05
N GLU A 273 -21.79 -25.89 10.10
CA GLU A 273 -20.40 -26.27 10.41
C GLU A 273 -19.71 -25.16 11.23
N ILE A 274 -19.92 -23.89 10.87
CA ILE A 274 -19.37 -22.76 11.64
C ILE A 274 -19.94 -22.75 13.06
N LYS A 275 -21.25 -22.97 13.22
CA LYS A 275 -21.89 -22.98 14.54
C LYS A 275 -21.35 -24.11 15.41
N GLU A 276 -21.20 -25.30 14.85
CA GLU A 276 -20.61 -26.46 15.53
C GLU A 276 -19.16 -26.18 15.96
N LEU A 277 -18.33 -25.64 15.06
CA LEU A 277 -16.93 -25.30 15.35
C LEU A 277 -16.80 -24.21 16.44
N LEU A 278 -17.76 -23.29 16.51
CA LEU A 278 -17.78 -22.21 17.50
C LEU A 278 -18.52 -22.59 18.79
N ASP A 279 -18.97 -23.85 18.94
CA ASP A 279 -19.81 -24.31 20.07
C ASP A 279 -21.03 -23.41 20.31
N LEU A 280 -21.59 -22.87 19.22
CA LEU A 280 -22.77 -22.02 19.26
C LEU A 280 -24.01 -22.89 19.30
N LYS A 281 -24.67 -22.92 20.46
CA LYS A 281 -25.98 -23.56 20.60
C LYS A 281 -26.99 -22.86 19.71
N THR A 282 -27.63 -23.63 18.83
CA THR A 282 -28.69 -23.16 17.94
C THR A 282 -29.95 -22.83 18.75
N GLU A 283 -30.07 -21.61 19.25
CA GLU A 283 -31.38 -21.06 19.61
C GLU A 283 -32.06 -20.58 18.33
N SER A 284 -32.88 -21.45 17.72
CA SER A 284 -33.82 -21.04 16.69
C SER A 284 -34.85 -20.08 17.30
N LYS A 285 -34.59 -18.78 17.25
CA LYS A 285 -35.64 -17.77 17.39
C LYS A 285 -36.18 -17.46 16.01
N SER A 286 -37.37 -18.00 15.71
CA SER A 286 -38.14 -17.59 14.55
C SER A 286 -38.57 -16.13 14.75
N PHE A 287 -38.00 -15.22 13.97
CA PHE A 287 -38.51 -13.86 13.86
C PHE A 287 -39.33 -13.77 12.58
N ALA A 288 -40.64 -13.57 12.72
CA ALA A 288 -41.49 -13.33 11.56
C ALA A 288 -41.08 -11.99 10.92
N ARG A 289 -40.62 -12.01 9.66
CA ARG A 289 -40.41 -10.78 8.88
C ARG A 289 -41.72 -10.01 8.82
N SER A 290 -41.72 -8.82 9.39
CA SER A 290 -42.88 -7.93 9.27
C SER A 290 -42.99 -7.46 7.81
N THR A 291 -44.22 -7.37 7.30
CA THR A 291 -44.47 -6.80 5.99
C THR A 291 -44.04 -5.34 5.99
N VAL A 292 -42.93 -5.03 5.33
CA VAL A 292 -42.41 -3.66 5.22
C VAL A 292 -43.27 -2.91 4.19
N PRO A 293 -43.91 -1.79 4.57
CA PRO A 293 -44.61 -0.93 3.63
C PRO A 293 -43.69 -0.49 2.49
N GLU A 294 -44.19 -0.43 1.25
CA GLU A 294 -43.38 -0.15 0.05
C GLU A 294 -42.53 1.12 0.18
N LYS A 295 -43.06 2.17 0.83
CA LYS A 295 -42.37 3.44 1.09
C LYS A 295 -41.12 3.34 1.97
N TYR A 296 -40.91 2.19 2.64
CA TYR A 296 -39.76 1.92 3.50
C TYR A 296 -38.86 0.81 2.95
N LYS A 297 -39.14 0.27 1.76
CA LYS A 297 -38.20 -0.63 1.09
C LYS A 297 -37.01 0.19 0.56
N ASN A 298 -35.80 -0.29 0.82
CA ASN A 298 -34.53 0.33 0.40
C ASN A 298 -34.34 1.79 0.88
N PRO A 299 -34.34 2.04 2.20
CA PRO A 299 -34.15 3.40 2.71
C PRO A 299 -32.73 3.90 2.41
N GLU A 300 -32.62 5.11 1.88
CA GLU A 300 -31.36 5.86 1.89
C GLU A 300 -31.20 6.54 3.25
N ILE A 301 -30.16 6.16 4.00
CA ILE A 301 -29.93 6.69 5.34
C ILE A 301 -28.65 7.54 5.32
N LYS A 302 -28.80 8.85 5.61
CA LYS A 302 -27.66 9.77 5.78
C LYS A 302 -27.39 9.98 7.27
N ILE A 303 -26.16 9.72 7.69
CA ILE A 303 -25.80 9.73 9.10
C ILE A 303 -24.53 10.55 9.29
N ALA A 304 -24.51 11.38 10.34
CA ALA A 304 -23.39 12.23 10.71
C ALA A 304 -23.05 12.01 12.19
N GLY A 305 -21.76 11.92 12.52
CA GLY A 305 -21.28 11.73 13.88
C GLY A 305 -19.77 11.94 13.98
N PHE A 306 -19.23 11.99 15.21
CA PHE A 306 -17.79 12.07 15.44
C PHE A 306 -17.11 10.76 15.00
N GLY A 307 -16.00 10.88 14.27
CA GLY A 307 -15.26 9.74 13.72
C GLY A 307 -14.80 8.76 14.79
N GLY A 308 -14.94 7.46 14.52
CA GLY A 308 -14.59 6.38 15.43
C GLY A 308 -15.83 5.73 16.05
N GLN A 309 -16.29 6.21 17.20
CA GLN A 309 -17.31 5.51 17.99
C GLN A 309 -18.72 5.54 17.38
N GLY A 310 -19.15 6.67 16.81
CA GLY A 310 -20.52 6.80 16.29
C GLY A 310 -20.78 5.94 15.06
N VAL A 311 -19.81 5.86 14.15
CA VAL A 311 -19.92 5.06 12.92
C VAL A 311 -19.81 3.56 13.21
N LEU A 312 -18.94 3.16 14.16
CA LEU A 312 -18.80 1.75 14.56
C LEU A 312 -20.03 1.24 15.32
N LEU A 313 -20.56 2.02 16.26
CA LEU A 313 -21.77 1.67 17.01
C LEU A 313 -22.97 1.49 16.06
N LEU A 314 -23.09 2.35 15.07
CA LEU A 314 -24.12 2.23 14.06
C LEU A 314 -23.91 1.00 13.16
N GLY A 315 -22.69 0.74 12.71
CA GLY A 315 -22.39 -0.46 11.93
C GLY A 315 -22.81 -1.72 12.68
N ALA A 316 -22.52 -1.78 13.99
CA ALA A 316 -22.99 -2.84 14.87
C ALA A 316 -24.52 -2.87 15.00
N ALA A 317 -25.17 -1.71 15.17
CA ALA A 317 -26.63 -1.63 15.28
C ALA A 317 -27.36 -2.07 13.99
N LEU A 318 -26.86 -1.69 12.82
CA LEU A 318 -27.40 -2.10 11.52
C LEU A 318 -27.17 -3.59 11.27
N ALA A 319 -25.98 -4.10 11.58
CA ALA A 319 -25.70 -5.54 11.49
C ALA A 319 -26.62 -6.34 12.42
N GLN A 320 -26.76 -5.90 13.68
CA GLN A 320 -27.65 -6.53 14.65
C GLN A 320 -29.12 -6.46 14.22
N ALA A 321 -29.58 -5.33 13.66
CA ALA A 321 -30.92 -5.20 13.11
C ALA A 321 -31.15 -6.14 11.91
N GLY A 322 -30.15 -6.29 11.04
CA GLY A 322 -30.18 -7.26 9.94
C GLY A 322 -30.27 -8.70 10.44
N MET A 323 -29.42 -9.07 11.41
CA MET A 323 -29.45 -10.39 12.04
C MET A 323 -30.79 -10.68 12.72
N LEU A 324 -31.40 -9.69 13.39
CA LEU A 324 -32.73 -9.81 14.00
C LEU A 324 -33.88 -9.97 12.98
N GLN A 325 -33.63 -9.70 11.69
CA GLN A 325 -34.59 -9.87 10.59
C GLN A 325 -34.23 -11.03 9.65
N ASP A 326 -33.33 -11.93 10.08
CA ASP A 326 -32.82 -13.05 9.31
C ASP A 326 -32.19 -12.60 7.97
N TYR A 327 -31.43 -11.51 7.98
CA TYR A 327 -30.43 -11.22 6.96
C TYR A 327 -29.10 -11.80 7.47
N HIS A 328 -28.95 -13.12 7.34
CA HIS A 328 -27.69 -13.85 7.54
C HIS A 328 -27.11 -14.26 6.19
#